data_AF-A0A9R0WXM7-F1
#
_entry.id   AF-A0A9R0WXM7-F1
#
_cell.length_a   1.000
_cell.length_b   1.000
_cell.length_c   1.000
_cell.angle_alpha   90.00
_cell.angle_beta   90.00
_cell.angle_gamma   90.00
#
_symmetry.space_group_name_H-M   'P 1'
#
loop_
_entity.id
_entity.type
_entity.pdbx_description
1 polymer ?
#
loop_
_entity_poly.entity_id
_entity_poly.type
_entity_poly.pdbx_seq_one_letter_code
_entity_poly.pdbx_strand_id
1 'polypeptide(L)'
;MEGLEEWNTTHYSGKEGSNELLFPKLEELRIEQCGKLRIKPCLPGESAKYLCMRGCDTMLSSWGERSSHCSTSSSSPLTELEVAESKVPMHQWRLLHHLPALRKLTITDCSDLTTSPEIIHSLSSLRALCFVLLSQAGLPRGLVELTSLQELTLYRCATISVVPEWLGELTSLKRFVIGRCQGIRSLPDSIQATKLEYLQIDDECPTLVKWCKSEKNKMKLAHIKKVVFNLGERSDD
;
A
#
# COMPACT_ATOMS: atom_id res chain seq x y z
N MET A 1 -28.37 12.05 -12.74
CA MET A 1 -28.50 10.76 -12.05
C MET A 1 -28.22 11.02 -10.59
N GLU A 2 -29.22 10.84 -9.73
CA GLU A 2 -29.02 10.87 -8.28
C GLU A 2 -27.92 9.86 -7.94
N GLY A 3 -26.83 10.35 -7.35
CA GLY A 3 -25.60 9.57 -7.18
C GLY A 3 -25.87 8.30 -6.37
N LEU A 4 -25.27 7.19 -6.76
CA LEU A 4 -25.38 5.93 -6.04
C LEU A 4 -24.79 6.11 -4.63
N GLU A 5 -25.65 6.17 -3.60
CA GLU A 5 -25.21 6.34 -2.21
C GLU A 5 -24.94 4.99 -1.54
N GLU A 6 -25.58 3.91 -2.00
CA GLU A 6 -25.33 2.54 -1.55
C GLU A 6 -25.16 1.61 -2.75
N TRP A 7 -24.05 0.86 -2.79
CA TRP A 7 -23.85 -0.22 -3.75
C TRP A 7 -24.01 -1.57 -3.05
N ASN A 8 -25.14 -2.22 -3.33
CA ASN A 8 -25.36 -3.61 -2.99
C ASN A 8 -24.67 -4.48 -4.06
N THR A 9 -23.74 -5.32 -3.63
CA THR A 9 -22.95 -6.22 -4.48
C THR A 9 -23.54 -7.63 -4.55
N THR A 10 -24.62 -7.86 -3.82
CA THR A 10 -25.39 -9.10 -3.77
C THR A 10 -26.84 -8.86 -4.16
N HIS A 11 -27.44 -9.83 -4.86
CA HIS A 11 -28.87 -9.90 -5.11
C HIS A 11 -29.47 -11.07 -4.30
N TYR A 12 -30.57 -10.80 -3.59
CA TYR A 12 -31.30 -11.85 -2.86
C TYR A 12 -32.13 -12.65 -3.86
N SER A 13 -31.64 -13.83 -4.25
CA SER A 13 -32.47 -14.78 -4.97
C SER A 13 -33.39 -15.45 -3.93
N GLY A 14 -34.70 -15.37 -4.09
CA GLY A 14 -35.69 -15.88 -3.11
C GLY A 14 -35.71 -17.42 -2.93
N LYS A 15 -34.61 -18.12 -3.21
CA LYS A 15 -34.42 -19.56 -3.01
C LYS A 15 -33.30 -19.78 -2.00
N GLU A 16 -33.66 -20.35 -0.85
CA GLU A 16 -32.76 -20.88 0.19
C GLU A 16 -31.48 -20.08 0.43
N GLY A 17 -31.59 -18.92 1.08
CA GLY A 17 -30.51 -18.28 1.84
C GLY A 17 -29.21 -17.91 1.10
N SER A 18 -29.15 -18.04 -0.22
CA SER A 18 -27.96 -17.78 -1.02
C SER A 18 -28.05 -16.41 -1.68
N ASN A 19 -27.20 -15.49 -1.23
CA ASN A 19 -26.99 -14.21 -1.87
C ASN A 19 -26.13 -14.44 -3.13
N GLU A 20 -26.68 -14.20 -4.31
CA GLU A 20 -25.92 -14.28 -5.57
C GLU A 20 -25.11 -13.00 -5.77
N LEU A 21 -23.82 -13.12 -6.07
CA LEU A 21 -22.96 -11.96 -6.37
C LEU A 21 -23.33 -11.39 -7.74
N LEU A 22 -23.52 -10.07 -7.80
CA LEU A 22 -23.90 -9.38 -9.03
C LEU A 22 -22.79 -9.38 -10.10
N PHE A 23 -21.53 -9.61 -9.70
CA PHE A 23 -20.37 -9.55 -10.59
C PHE A 23 -19.36 -10.69 -10.29
N PRO A 24 -19.67 -11.95 -10.62
CA PRO A 24 -18.84 -13.10 -10.24
C PRO A 24 -17.48 -13.17 -10.97
N LYS A 25 -17.33 -12.46 -12.11
CA LYS A 25 -16.11 -12.44 -12.94
C LYS A 25 -15.31 -11.14 -12.82
N LEU A 26 -15.64 -10.28 -11.86
CA LEU A 26 -14.95 -8.99 -11.72
C LEU A 26 -13.55 -9.22 -11.15
N GLU A 27 -12.51 -8.91 -11.92
CA GLU A 27 -11.11 -9.05 -11.47
C GLU A 27 -10.53 -7.75 -10.92
N GLU A 28 -11.02 -6.62 -11.44
CA GLU A 28 -10.53 -5.28 -11.16
C GLU A 28 -11.71 -4.35 -10.85
N LEU A 29 -11.61 -3.61 -9.75
CA LEU A 29 -12.58 -2.60 -9.36
C LEU A 29 -11.89 -1.27 -9.13
N ARG A 30 -12.32 -0.23 -9.86
CA ARG A 30 -11.87 1.15 -9.67
C ARG A 30 -13.02 2.01 -9.19
N ILE A 31 -12.78 2.80 -8.15
CA ILE A 31 -13.76 3.70 -7.56
C ILE A 31 -13.10 5.07 -7.41
N GLU A 32 -13.69 6.07 -8.05
CA GLU A 32 -13.10 7.41 -8.13
C GLU A 32 -14.10 8.46 -7.66
N GLN A 33 -13.64 9.35 -6.78
CA GLN A 33 -14.37 10.54 -6.30
C GLN A 33 -15.78 10.25 -5.74
N CYS A 34 -15.96 9.08 -5.12
CA CYS A 34 -17.23 8.63 -4.59
C CYS A 34 -17.42 9.04 -3.12
N GLY A 35 -17.65 10.33 -2.87
CA GLY A 35 -17.76 10.88 -1.51
C GLY A 35 -19.02 10.51 -0.72
N LYS A 36 -20.02 9.91 -1.38
CA LYS A 36 -21.25 9.43 -0.73
C LYS A 36 -21.44 7.92 -0.80
N LEU A 37 -20.68 7.24 -1.67
CA LEU A 37 -20.88 5.83 -1.93
C LEU A 37 -20.52 5.03 -0.69
N ARG A 38 -21.37 4.07 -0.35
CA ARG A 38 -21.12 3.07 0.68
C ARG A 38 -21.21 1.71 0.03
N ILE A 39 -20.18 0.89 0.20
CA ILE A 39 -20.20 -0.51 -0.22
C ILE A 39 -20.51 -1.36 1.01
N LYS A 40 -21.50 -2.25 0.86
CA LYS A 40 -21.76 -3.30 1.86
C LYS A 40 -20.63 -4.33 1.84
N PRO A 41 -20.28 -4.93 3.00
CA PRO A 41 -18.96 -5.52 3.25
C PRO A 41 -18.51 -6.66 2.32
N CYS A 42 -19.41 -7.24 1.53
CA CYS A 42 -19.03 -8.18 0.48
C CYS A 42 -18.45 -7.39 -0.70
N LEU A 43 -17.13 -7.43 -0.88
CA LEU A 43 -16.51 -6.98 -2.12
C LEU A 43 -17.16 -7.74 -3.30
N PRO A 44 -17.42 -7.06 -4.42
CA PRO A 44 -18.07 -7.69 -5.56
C PRO A 44 -17.10 -8.69 -6.21
N GLY A 45 -17.47 -9.96 -6.14
CA GLY A 45 -16.83 -11.04 -6.90
C GLY A 45 -15.87 -11.90 -6.07
N GLU A 46 -16.04 -13.22 -6.18
CA GLU A 46 -15.07 -14.24 -5.70
C GLU A 46 -13.74 -14.20 -6.48
N SER A 47 -13.62 -13.34 -7.50
CA SER A 47 -12.48 -13.25 -8.40
C SER A 47 -11.72 -11.91 -8.35
N ALA A 48 -12.21 -10.90 -7.60
CA ALA A 48 -11.60 -9.57 -7.58
C ALA A 48 -10.24 -9.58 -6.89
N LYS A 49 -9.17 -9.29 -7.64
CA LYS A 49 -7.79 -9.30 -7.13
C LYS A 49 -7.25 -7.90 -6.86
N TYR A 50 -7.77 -6.90 -7.58
CA TYR A 50 -7.31 -5.52 -7.49
C TYR A 50 -8.47 -4.54 -7.22
N LEU A 51 -8.26 -3.65 -6.26
CA LEU A 51 -9.16 -2.57 -5.90
C LEU A 51 -8.38 -1.26 -5.92
N CYS A 52 -8.85 -0.28 -6.67
CA CYS A 52 -8.35 1.09 -6.64
C CYS A 52 -9.42 2.02 -6.08
N MET A 53 -9.04 2.84 -5.10
CA MET A 53 -9.89 3.84 -4.49
C MET A 53 -9.21 5.20 -4.56
N ARG A 54 -9.76 6.12 -5.34
CA ARG A 54 -9.25 7.49 -5.48
C ARG A 54 -10.23 8.49 -4.88
N GLY A 55 -9.81 9.26 -3.87
CA GLY A 55 -10.64 10.29 -3.24
C GLY A 55 -11.94 9.76 -2.60
N CYS A 56 -11.92 8.53 -2.07
CA CYS A 56 -13.10 7.83 -1.53
C CYS A 56 -13.06 7.71 0.01
N ASP A 57 -12.91 8.83 0.70
CA ASP A 57 -12.70 8.93 2.16
C ASP A 57 -13.77 8.22 3.01
N THR A 58 -15.05 8.40 2.66
CA THR A 58 -16.17 7.79 3.40
C THR A 58 -16.15 6.26 3.30
N MET A 59 -15.72 5.73 2.16
CA MET A 59 -15.62 4.28 1.96
C MET A 59 -14.45 3.66 2.70
N LEU A 60 -13.31 4.37 2.76
CA LEU A 60 -12.14 3.93 3.51
C LEU A 60 -12.44 3.86 5.00
N SER A 61 -13.16 4.86 5.53
CA SER A 61 -13.42 5.00 6.97
C SER A 61 -14.61 4.21 7.50
N SER A 62 -15.68 4.03 6.71
CA SER A 62 -16.94 3.42 7.20
C SER A 62 -17.22 2.00 6.66
N TRP A 63 -16.22 1.36 6.04
CA TRP A 63 -16.39 0.02 5.47
C TRP A 63 -16.90 -0.97 6.52
N GLY A 64 -18.05 -1.60 6.26
CA GLY A 64 -18.58 -2.69 7.08
C GLY A 64 -19.36 -2.30 8.35
N GLU A 65 -19.50 -1.01 8.70
CA GLU A 65 -20.06 -0.55 10.00
C GLU A 65 -21.52 -0.94 10.31
N ARG A 66 -22.29 -1.46 9.34
CA ARG A 66 -23.74 -1.73 9.52
C ARG A 66 -24.20 -3.13 9.10
N SER A 67 -23.28 -4.05 8.80
CA SER A 67 -23.68 -5.40 8.45
C SER A 67 -23.90 -6.26 9.69
N SER A 68 -25.14 -6.26 10.21
CA SER A 68 -25.58 -7.23 11.22
C SER A 68 -25.80 -8.64 10.67
N HIS A 69 -25.59 -8.86 9.36
CA HIS A 69 -25.85 -10.14 8.70
C HIS A 69 -24.84 -10.41 7.57
N CYS A 70 -23.62 -10.82 7.94
CA CYS A 70 -22.76 -11.62 7.05
C CYS A 70 -21.93 -12.57 7.91
N SER A 71 -22.57 -13.65 8.35
CA SER A 71 -21.93 -14.82 8.93
C SER A 71 -21.43 -15.73 7.81
N THR A 72 -20.52 -15.26 6.96
CA THR A 72 -19.79 -16.16 6.06
C THR A 72 -18.33 -15.76 5.99
N SER A 73 -17.51 -16.71 6.39
CA SER A 73 -16.06 -16.72 6.39
C SER A 73 -15.47 -16.76 4.98
N SER A 74 -15.98 -15.96 4.03
CA SER A 74 -15.33 -15.84 2.73
C SER A 74 -14.23 -14.79 2.84
N SER A 75 -13.00 -15.25 3.07
CA SER A 75 -11.82 -14.40 2.89
C SER A 75 -11.90 -13.73 1.53
N SER A 76 -11.85 -12.40 1.48
CA SER A 76 -11.80 -11.69 0.21
C SER A 76 -10.60 -12.21 -0.61
N PRO A 77 -10.77 -12.49 -1.92
CA PRO A 77 -9.68 -12.86 -2.82
C PRO A 77 -8.73 -11.69 -3.14
N LEU A 78 -9.02 -10.48 -2.61
CA LEU A 78 -8.29 -9.29 -2.93
C LEU A 78 -6.86 -9.36 -2.41
N THR A 79 -5.91 -9.30 -3.34
CA THR A 79 -4.48 -9.34 -3.05
C THR A 79 -3.80 -7.99 -3.25
N GLU A 80 -4.41 -7.07 -4.01
CA GLU A 80 -3.87 -5.77 -4.33
C GLU A 80 -4.87 -4.64 -4.04
N LEU A 81 -4.39 -3.62 -3.35
CA LEU A 81 -5.15 -2.41 -3.04
C LEU A 81 -4.32 -1.19 -3.40
N GLU A 82 -4.95 -0.24 -4.08
CA GLU A 82 -4.43 1.10 -4.30
C GLU A 82 -5.37 2.12 -3.66
N VAL A 83 -4.81 2.99 -2.83
CA VAL A 83 -5.52 4.12 -2.23
C VAL A 83 -4.83 5.39 -2.68
N ALA A 84 -5.58 6.26 -3.35
CA ALA A 84 -5.09 7.52 -3.87
C ALA A 84 -5.90 8.71 -3.33
N GLU A 85 -5.22 9.83 -3.06
CA GLU A 85 -5.84 11.12 -2.70
C GLU A 85 -6.79 11.03 -1.48
N SER A 86 -6.44 10.19 -0.50
CA SER A 86 -7.22 10.05 0.74
C SER A 86 -6.83 11.11 1.77
N LYS A 87 -7.84 11.74 2.37
CA LYS A 87 -7.65 12.68 3.50
C LYS A 87 -7.82 12.00 4.85
N VAL A 88 -8.29 10.75 4.85
CA VAL A 88 -8.52 9.97 6.07
C VAL A 88 -7.19 9.37 6.53
N PRO A 89 -6.81 9.55 7.81
CA PRO A 89 -5.63 8.91 8.37
C PRO A 89 -5.66 7.39 8.23
N MET A 90 -4.50 6.78 7.94
CA MET A 90 -4.40 5.33 7.70
C MET A 90 -4.95 4.47 8.85
N HIS A 91 -4.82 4.91 10.10
CA HIS A 91 -5.37 4.22 11.27
C HIS A 91 -6.92 4.10 11.26
N GLN A 92 -7.60 4.89 10.42
CA GLN A 92 -9.06 4.87 10.26
C GLN A 92 -9.50 4.08 9.01
N TRP A 93 -8.59 3.47 8.26
CA TRP A 93 -8.93 2.70 7.06
C TRP A 93 -9.54 1.34 7.43
N ARG A 94 -10.81 1.35 7.85
CA ARG A 94 -11.54 0.15 8.28
C ARG A 94 -11.58 -0.95 7.22
N LEU A 95 -11.53 -0.58 5.94
CA LEU A 95 -11.45 -1.53 4.83
C LEU A 95 -10.32 -2.57 5.03
N LEU A 96 -9.16 -2.17 5.58
CA LEU A 96 -8.02 -3.06 5.73
C LEU A 96 -8.32 -4.26 6.64
N HIS A 97 -9.22 -4.12 7.63
CA HIS A 97 -9.64 -5.23 8.50
C HIS A 97 -10.38 -6.34 7.73
N HIS A 98 -10.91 -6.04 6.55
CA HIS A 98 -11.66 -6.98 5.72
C HIS A 98 -10.80 -7.59 4.60
N LEU A 99 -9.49 -7.32 4.59
CA LEU A 99 -8.55 -7.74 3.54
C LEU A 99 -7.39 -8.59 4.10
N PRO A 100 -7.65 -9.73 4.77
CA PRO A 100 -6.61 -10.53 5.43
C PRO A 100 -5.57 -11.14 4.45
N ALA A 101 -5.95 -11.27 3.18
CA ALA A 101 -5.10 -11.81 2.11
C ALA A 101 -4.31 -10.76 1.35
N LEU A 102 -4.36 -9.48 1.75
CA LEU A 102 -3.70 -8.38 1.03
C LEU A 102 -2.19 -8.59 0.97
N ARG A 103 -1.64 -8.60 -0.25
CA ARG A 103 -0.21 -8.81 -0.52
C ARG A 103 0.48 -7.54 -1.00
N LYS A 104 -0.24 -6.64 -1.66
CA LYS A 104 0.31 -5.40 -2.20
C LYS A 104 -0.59 -4.22 -1.88
N LEU A 105 0.03 -3.18 -1.34
CA LEU A 105 -0.62 -1.93 -0.99
C LEU A 105 0.14 -0.78 -1.66
N THR A 106 -0.57 0.00 -2.46
CA THR A 106 -0.06 1.24 -3.05
C THR A 106 -0.81 2.42 -2.44
N ILE A 107 -0.06 3.40 -1.95
CA ILE A 107 -0.62 4.61 -1.33
C ILE A 107 -0.08 5.82 -2.10
N THR A 108 -0.98 6.57 -2.71
CA THR A 108 -0.66 7.69 -3.60
C THR A 108 -1.26 8.98 -3.06
N ASP A 109 -0.44 10.00 -2.78
CA ASP A 109 -0.91 11.35 -2.38
C ASP A 109 -1.94 11.35 -1.23
N CYS A 110 -1.73 10.50 -0.23
CA CYS A 110 -2.55 10.47 1.00
C CYS A 110 -1.94 11.39 2.06
N SER A 111 -2.78 12.14 2.78
CA SER A 111 -2.31 13.23 3.65
C SER A 111 -1.78 12.79 5.02
N ASP A 112 -2.19 11.62 5.52
CA ASP A 112 -1.83 11.16 6.86
C ASP A 112 -1.66 9.63 6.90
N LEU A 113 -0.42 9.17 7.14
CA LEU A 113 -0.10 7.75 7.27
C LEU A 113 0.04 7.30 8.73
N THR A 114 -0.57 8.00 9.68
CA THR A 114 -0.60 7.58 11.09
C THR A 114 -1.17 6.18 11.19
N THR A 115 -0.39 5.25 11.75
CA THR A 115 -0.73 3.82 11.88
C THR A 115 -1.23 3.49 13.28
N SER A 116 -2.06 2.45 13.41
CA SER A 116 -2.39 1.79 14.69
C SER A 116 -1.97 0.32 14.67
N PRO A 117 -1.77 -0.33 15.85
CA PRO A 117 -1.46 -1.76 15.92
C PRO A 117 -2.49 -2.65 15.21
N GLU A 118 -3.76 -2.27 15.24
CA GLU A 118 -4.86 -3.01 14.60
C GLU A 118 -4.72 -3.04 13.08
N ILE A 119 -4.36 -1.89 12.47
CA ILE A 119 -4.14 -1.80 11.03
C ILE A 119 -2.87 -2.54 10.63
N ILE A 120 -1.79 -2.41 11.40
CA ILE A 120 -0.56 -3.17 11.16
C ILE A 120 -0.81 -4.68 11.21
N HIS A 121 -1.59 -5.16 12.20
CA HIS A 121 -1.97 -6.55 12.30
C HIS A 121 -2.77 -7.03 11.07
N SER A 122 -3.66 -6.18 10.56
CA SER A 122 -4.45 -6.46 9.34
C SER A 122 -3.56 -6.58 8.09
N LEU A 123 -2.39 -5.95 8.09
CA LEU A 123 -1.39 -6.00 7.02
C LEU A 123 -0.32 -7.09 7.23
N SER A 124 -0.54 -8.06 8.13
CA SER A 124 0.42 -9.14 8.44
C SER A 124 0.83 -10.00 7.23
N SER A 125 -0.04 -10.10 6.22
CA SER A 125 0.21 -10.81 4.95
C SER A 125 0.93 -9.96 3.89
N LEU A 126 1.12 -8.66 4.13
CA LEU A 126 1.64 -7.73 3.12
C LEU A 126 3.07 -8.11 2.70
N ARG A 127 3.31 -8.15 1.39
CA ARG A 127 4.60 -8.49 0.77
C ARG A 127 5.21 -7.30 0.03
N ALA A 128 4.38 -6.41 -0.51
CA ALA A 128 4.82 -5.22 -1.23
C ALA A 128 4.09 -3.97 -0.74
N LEU A 129 4.85 -2.92 -0.45
CA LEU A 129 4.34 -1.61 -0.05
C LEU A 129 4.94 -0.54 -0.95
N CYS A 130 4.08 0.21 -1.61
CA CYS A 130 4.47 1.29 -2.51
C CYS A 130 3.89 2.60 -2.01
N PHE A 131 4.75 3.60 -1.86
CA PHE A 131 4.37 4.96 -1.55
C PHE A 131 4.69 5.86 -2.74
N VAL A 132 3.70 6.62 -3.20
CA VAL A 132 3.80 7.54 -4.33
C VAL A 132 3.35 8.92 -3.87
N LEU A 133 4.11 9.96 -4.20
CA LEU A 133 3.74 11.36 -3.92
C LEU A 133 3.44 11.64 -2.43
N LEU A 134 4.21 11.07 -1.50
CA LEU A 134 4.01 11.40 -0.09
C LEU A 134 4.39 12.85 0.21
N SER A 135 3.52 13.51 0.97
CA SER A 135 3.65 14.91 1.40
C SER A 135 4.14 15.06 2.84
N GLN A 136 4.16 13.99 3.64
CA GLN A 136 4.68 14.02 5.01
C GLN A 136 6.20 13.84 5.08
N ALA A 137 6.83 14.36 6.14
CA ALA A 137 8.29 14.45 6.25
C ALA A 137 9.03 13.11 6.51
N GLY A 138 8.31 12.01 6.74
CA GLY A 138 8.90 10.71 7.04
C GLY A 138 7.92 9.54 6.92
N LEU A 139 8.44 8.33 7.10
CA LEU A 139 7.64 7.11 7.12
C LEU A 139 7.16 6.78 8.54
N PRO A 140 5.93 6.25 8.72
CA PRO A 140 5.39 5.96 10.03
C PRO A 140 6.15 4.84 10.73
N ARG A 141 6.36 4.98 12.05
CA ARG A 141 7.14 4.02 12.85
C ARG A 141 6.51 2.62 12.90
N GLY A 142 5.18 2.52 12.83
CA GLY A 142 4.47 1.24 12.87
C GLY A 142 4.82 0.28 11.73
N LEU A 143 5.41 0.76 10.63
CA LEU A 143 5.82 -0.11 9.51
C LEU A 143 6.91 -1.12 9.89
N VAL A 144 7.66 -0.89 10.98
CA VAL A 144 8.67 -1.83 11.47
C VAL A 144 8.10 -3.21 11.78
N GLU A 145 6.83 -3.28 12.15
CA GLU A 145 6.13 -4.52 12.52
C GLU A 145 5.67 -5.34 11.30
N LEU A 146 5.81 -4.81 10.09
CA LEU A 146 5.49 -5.53 8.84
C LEU A 146 6.57 -6.56 8.49
N THR A 147 6.74 -7.57 9.35
CA THR A 147 7.79 -8.60 9.28
C THR A 147 7.72 -9.46 8.01
N SER A 148 6.57 -9.50 7.34
CA SER A 148 6.34 -10.19 6.07
C SER A 148 6.77 -9.40 4.82
N LEU A 149 7.08 -8.09 4.97
CA LEU A 149 7.32 -7.19 3.85
C LEU A 149 8.61 -7.57 3.12
N GLN A 150 8.50 -7.74 1.80
CA GLN A 150 9.60 -8.16 0.91
C GLN A 150 10.04 -7.04 -0.01
N GLU A 151 9.12 -6.15 -0.39
CA GLU A 151 9.37 -5.05 -1.32
C GLU A 151 8.85 -3.73 -0.74
N LEU A 152 9.71 -2.72 -0.71
CA LEU A 152 9.36 -1.35 -0.37
C LEU A 152 9.72 -0.44 -1.54
N THR A 153 8.79 0.41 -1.96
CA THR A 153 9.01 1.40 -3.02
C THR A 153 8.63 2.79 -2.52
N LEU A 154 9.52 3.76 -2.71
CA LEU A 154 9.25 5.19 -2.52
C LEU A 154 9.40 5.88 -3.88
N TYR A 155 8.33 6.51 -4.37
CA TYR A 155 8.34 7.18 -5.67
C TYR A 155 7.80 8.61 -5.57
N ARG A 156 8.55 9.59 -6.08
CA ARG A 156 8.17 11.01 -6.07
C ARG A 156 7.85 11.55 -4.65
N CYS A 157 8.45 10.98 -3.61
CA CYS A 157 8.28 11.43 -2.22
C CYS A 157 9.31 12.53 -1.91
N ALA A 158 9.03 13.76 -2.33
CA ALA A 158 9.98 14.89 -2.23
C ALA A 158 10.24 15.35 -0.79
N THR A 159 9.29 15.13 0.13
CA THR A 159 9.35 15.60 1.52
C THR A 159 10.12 14.68 2.45
N ILE A 160 10.30 13.41 2.07
CA ILE A 160 11.07 12.45 2.86
C ILE A 160 12.55 12.82 2.74
N SER A 161 13.14 13.27 3.84
CA SER A 161 14.56 13.65 3.89
C SER A 161 15.46 12.53 4.41
N VAL A 162 14.91 11.65 5.24
CA VAL A 162 15.62 10.57 5.92
C VAL A 162 14.79 9.30 5.83
N VAL A 163 15.40 8.21 5.37
CA VAL A 163 14.82 6.87 5.50
C VAL A 163 15.12 6.37 6.93
N PRO A 164 14.11 5.93 7.71
CA PRO A 164 14.32 5.60 9.12
C PRO A 164 15.25 4.42 9.39
N GLU A 165 15.90 4.42 10.56
CA GLU A 165 16.80 3.32 11.00
C GLU A 165 16.08 1.98 11.17
N TRP A 166 14.76 1.97 11.42
CA TRP A 166 14.00 0.72 11.51
C TRP A 166 13.97 -0.08 10.20
N LEU A 167 14.42 0.48 9.06
CA LEU A 167 14.57 -0.27 7.81
C LEU A 167 15.42 -1.54 7.99
N GLY A 168 16.45 -1.48 8.85
CA GLY A 168 17.29 -2.62 9.20
C GLY A 168 16.58 -3.73 9.98
N GLU A 169 15.44 -3.42 10.60
CA GLU A 169 14.65 -4.37 11.39
C GLU A 169 13.68 -5.17 10.51
N LEU A 170 13.45 -4.76 9.25
CA LEU A 170 12.62 -5.49 8.30
C LEU A 170 13.35 -6.73 7.76
N THR A 171 13.35 -7.79 8.56
CA THR A 171 14.12 -9.02 8.31
C THR A 171 13.78 -9.76 7.01
N SER A 172 12.59 -9.56 6.45
CA SER A 172 12.15 -10.17 5.18
C SER A 172 12.36 -9.27 3.96
N LEU A 173 12.79 -8.02 4.14
CA LEU A 173 12.90 -7.05 3.04
C LEU A 173 14.03 -7.45 2.10
N LYS A 174 13.68 -7.69 0.83
CA LYS A 174 14.61 -8.11 -0.24
C LYS A 174 14.83 -7.05 -1.30
N ARG A 175 13.82 -6.21 -1.54
CA ARG A 175 13.83 -5.20 -2.60
C ARG A 175 13.51 -3.84 -2.02
N PHE A 176 14.37 -2.87 -2.27
CA PHE A 176 14.11 -1.48 -1.95
C PHE A 176 14.32 -0.62 -3.19
N VAL A 177 13.29 0.13 -3.57
CA VAL A 177 13.30 1.02 -4.74
C VAL A 177 13.02 2.44 -4.29
N ILE A 178 13.84 3.38 -4.72
CA ILE A 178 13.67 4.81 -4.52
C ILE A 178 13.70 5.48 -5.88
N GLY A 179 12.65 6.22 -6.24
CA GLY A 179 12.63 6.99 -7.48
C GLY A 179 12.08 8.39 -7.34
N ARG A 180 12.68 9.34 -8.05
CA ARG A 180 12.32 10.77 -8.01
C ARG A 180 12.13 11.36 -6.59
N CYS A 181 12.83 10.84 -5.57
CA CYS A 181 12.76 11.28 -4.17
C CYS A 181 13.91 12.24 -3.85
N GLN A 182 13.80 13.50 -4.29
CA GLN A 182 14.85 14.51 -4.16
C GLN A 182 15.24 14.85 -2.71
N GLY A 183 14.31 14.66 -1.77
CA GLY A 183 14.54 14.91 -0.35
C GLY A 183 15.54 13.94 0.28
N ILE A 184 15.59 12.68 -0.19
CA ILE A 184 16.41 11.63 0.41
C ILE A 184 17.86 11.84 0.00
N ARG A 185 18.71 12.19 0.96
CA ARG A 185 20.14 12.47 0.71
C ARG A 185 21.06 11.31 1.07
N SER A 186 20.60 10.40 1.92
CA SER A 186 21.36 9.25 2.42
C SER A 186 20.44 8.12 2.85
N LEU A 187 20.98 6.90 2.89
CA LEU A 187 20.34 5.77 3.56
C LEU A 187 20.78 5.68 5.04
N PRO A 188 19.96 5.09 5.93
CA PRO A 188 20.28 4.88 7.34
C PRO A 188 21.49 3.97 7.51
N ASP A 189 22.14 4.03 8.67
CA ASP A 189 23.27 3.15 8.98
C ASP A 189 22.84 1.68 9.07
N SER A 190 21.60 1.44 9.52
CA SER A 190 20.96 0.13 9.56
C SER A 190 20.78 -0.54 8.20
N ILE A 191 21.02 0.16 7.09
CA ILE A 191 21.04 -0.45 5.74
C ILE A 191 21.98 -1.67 5.69
N GLN A 192 23.07 -1.64 6.48
CA GLN A 192 24.04 -2.73 6.61
C GLN A 192 23.49 -3.99 7.30
N ALA A 193 22.48 -3.82 8.15
CA ALA A 193 21.83 -4.93 8.87
C ALA A 193 20.70 -5.57 8.04
N THR A 194 20.31 -4.97 6.92
CA THR A 194 19.25 -5.49 6.06
C THR A 194 19.69 -6.77 5.34
N LYS A 195 18.71 -7.56 4.89
CA LYS A 195 18.91 -8.71 3.98
C LYS A 195 18.55 -8.36 2.54
N LEU A 196 18.73 -7.09 2.15
CA LEU A 196 18.39 -6.62 0.82
C LEU A 196 19.20 -7.35 -0.24
N GLU A 197 18.49 -7.87 -1.24
CA GLU A 197 19.09 -8.49 -2.42
C GLU A 197 19.19 -7.48 -3.57
N TYR A 198 18.28 -6.50 -3.59
CA TYR A 198 18.14 -5.53 -4.66
C TYR A 198 17.86 -4.13 -4.12
N LEU A 199 18.72 -3.18 -4.50
CA LEU A 199 18.53 -1.76 -4.28
C LEU A 199 18.53 -1.04 -5.62
N GLN A 200 17.47 -0.28 -5.89
CA GLN A 200 17.40 0.56 -7.07
C GLN A 200 17.13 2.00 -6.66
N ILE A 201 17.96 2.90 -7.19
CA ILE A 201 17.86 4.33 -6.98
C ILE A 201 17.79 4.98 -8.34
N ASP A 202 16.78 5.78 -8.56
CA ASP A 202 16.63 6.57 -9.77
C ASP A 202 17.76 7.60 -9.93
N ASP A 203 18.18 7.86 -11.17
CA ASP A 203 19.20 8.87 -11.45
C ASP A 203 18.69 10.30 -11.20
N GLU A 204 17.37 10.47 -11.24
CA GLU A 204 16.66 11.63 -10.70
C GLU A 204 16.73 11.73 -9.15
N CYS A 205 17.60 10.99 -8.45
CA CYS A 205 17.95 11.20 -7.04
C CYS A 205 19.44 11.54 -6.86
N PRO A 206 19.94 12.66 -7.42
CA PRO A 206 21.38 12.91 -7.61
C PRO A 206 22.19 12.89 -6.32
N THR A 207 21.64 13.42 -5.22
CA THR A 207 22.33 13.43 -3.92
C THR A 207 22.49 12.03 -3.37
N LEU A 208 21.43 11.21 -3.44
CA LEU A 208 21.45 9.83 -2.99
C LEU A 208 22.37 8.96 -3.85
N VAL A 209 22.33 9.14 -5.17
CA VAL A 209 23.24 8.46 -6.10
C VAL A 209 24.70 8.79 -5.77
N LYS A 210 25.01 10.08 -5.52
CA LYS A 210 26.35 10.50 -5.09
C LYS A 210 26.74 9.88 -3.75
N TRP A 211 25.81 9.81 -2.80
CA TRP A 211 26.03 9.15 -1.51
C TRP A 211 26.38 7.67 -1.70
N CYS A 212 25.61 6.92 -2.51
CA CYS A 212 25.86 5.50 -2.78
C CYS A 212 27.18 5.22 -3.51
N LYS A 213 27.61 6.15 -4.39
CA LYS A 213 28.86 6.00 -5.16
C LYS A 213 30.12 6.35 -4.36
N SER A 214 30.01 6.92 -3.17
CA SER A 214 31.18 7.22 -2.33
C SER A 214 31.80 5.96 -1.73
N GLU A 215 33.13 5.93 -1.59
CA GLU A 215 33.86 4.74 -1.14
C GLU A 215 33.46 4.26 0.25
N LYS A 216 33.23 5.21 1.17
CA LYS A 216 32.73 4.92 2.51
C LYS A 216 31.38 4.18 2.48
N ASN A 217 30.48 4.57 1.59
CA ASN A 217 29.11 4.03 1.56
C ASN A 217 28.98 2.80 0.66
N LYS A 218 29.87 2.59 -0.32
CA LYS A 218 29.95 1.31 -1.04
C LYS A 218 30.12 0.14 -0.08
N MET A 219 30.93 0.30 0.96
CA MET A 219 31.11 -0.70 2.02
C MET A 219 29.81 -0.97 2.79
N LYS A 220 28.95 0.05 2.97
CA LYS A 220 27.65 -0.11 3.63
C LYS A 220 26.63 -0.89 2.79
N LEU A 221 26.84 -0.96 1.47
CA LEU A 221 25.95 -1.59 0.51
C LEU A 221 26.53 -2.91 -0.02
N ALA A 222 27.72 -3.32 0.45
CA ALA A 222 28.48 -4.44 -0.10
C ALA A 222 27.76 -5.80 0.04
N HIS A 223 26.84 -5.93 0.99
CA HIS A 223 26.01 -7.13 1.17
C HIS A 223 24.86 -7.23 0.16
N ILE A 224 24.51 -6.14 -0.53
CA ILE A 224 23.41 -6.08 -1.49
C ILE A 224 23.88 -6.62 -2.84
N LYS A 225 23.25 -7.70 -3.32
CA LYS A 225 23.68 -8.41 -4.55
C LYS A 225 23.63 -7.52 -5.79
N LYS A 226 22.62 -6.64 -5.90
CA LYS A 226 22.42 -5.78 -7.06
C LYS A 226 22.02 -4.37 -6.63
N VAL A 227 22.86 -3.40 -6.99
CA VAL A 227 22.59 -1.96 -6.81
C VAL A 227 22.50 -1.31 -8.19
N VAL A 228 21.36 -0.70 -8.51
CA VAL A 228 21.07 -0.12 -9.84
C VAL A 228 20.81 1.38 -9.72
N PHE A 229 21.34 2.13 -10.69
CA PHE A 229 21.14 3.58 -10.82
C PHE A 229 20.44 3.90 -12.14
N ASN A 230 19.13 3.67 -12.19
CA ASN A 230 18.19 4.10 -13.22
C ASN A 230 16.81 3.53 -12.88
N LEU A 231 15.72 4.24 -13.19
CA LEU A 231 14.46 3.59 -13.48
C LEU A 231 14.39 3.56 -15.00
N GLY A 232 14.52 2.36 -15.61
CA GLY A 232 14.14 2.22 -17.01
C GLY A 232 12.72 2.78 -17.16
N GLU A 233 12.54 3.70 -18.10
CA GLU A 233 11.31 4.46 -18.33
C GLU A 233 10.09 3.57 -18.13
N ARG A 234 9.41 3.73 -16.99
CA ARG A 234 8.04 3.24 -16.88
C ARG A 234 7.21 4.39 -17.40
N SER A 235 6.74 4.24 -18.63
CA SER A 235 5.77 5.12 -19.27
C SER A 235 4.64 5.42 -18.30
N ASP A 236 4.61 6.65 -17.80
CA ASP A 236 3.45 7.24 -17.14
C ASP A 236 2.41 7.48 -18.27
N ASP A 237 1.54 6.50 -18.52
CA ASP A 237 0.27 6.65 -19.25
C ASP A 237 -0.89 6.37 -18.28
#